data_AF-A0A453ALX5-F1
#
_entry.id   AF-A0A453ALX5-F1
#
_cell.length_a   1.000
_cell.length_b   1.000
_cell.length_c   1.000
_cell.angle_alpha   90.00
_cell.angle_beta   90.00
_cell.angle_gamma   90.00
#
_symmetry.space_group_name_H-M   'P 1'
#
loop_
_entity.id
_entity.type
_entity.pdbx_description
1 polymer ?
#
loop_
_entity_poly.entity_id
_entity_poly.type
_entity_poly.pdbx_seq_one_letter_code
_entity_poly.pdbx_strand_id
1 'polypeptide(L)'
;MPDQSTGDVTADGYHKYKEDIKLISETGLEAYRFSISWSRLIPNGRGAVNPKGLQFYNNIIDELVKHGIQIHITLHHLDLPQILEDEYGGWLSPRIM
;
A
#
# COMPACT_ATOMS: atom_id res chain seq x y z
N MET A 1 -16.06 -11.23 6.52
CA MET A 1 -17.18 -10.26 6.56
C MET A 1 -18.50 -11.02 6.56
N PRO A 2 -19.60 -10.46 7.11
CA PRO A 2 -20.93 -11.10 7.05
C PRO A 2 -21.38 -11.45 5.62
N ASP A 3 -20.85 -10.75 4.61
CA ASP A 3 -21.12 -10.93 3.19
C ASP A 3 -20.12 -11.86 2.46
N GLN A 4 -19.17 -12.49 3.18
CA GLN A 4 -18.12 -13.37 2.63
C GLN A 4 -17.20 -12.72 1.59
N SER A 5 -17.17 -11.39 1.48
CA SER A 5 -16.25 -10.68 0.58
C SER A 5 -14.77 -10.79 1.02
N THR A 6 -13.85 -10.67 0.06
CA THR A 6 -12.38 -10.68 0.28
C THR A 6 -11.71 -9.42 -0.27
N GLY A 7 -10.45 -9.21 0.14
CA GLY A 7 -9.58 -8.15 -0.34
C GLY A 7 -8.75 -8.52 -1.58
N ASP A 8 -9.09 -9.60 -2.30
CA ASP A 8 -8.26 -10.09 -3.41
C ASP A 8 -8.20 -9.11 -4.60
N VAL A 9 -9.30 -8.39 -4.84
CA VAL A 9 -9.42 -7.39 -5.93
C VAL A 9 -9.76 -6.00 -5.40
N THR A 10 -10.76 -5.88 -4.51
CA THR A 10 -11.22 -4.60 -3.95
C THR A 10 -11.66 -3.62 -5.06
N ALA A 11 -11.23 -2.36 -5.06
CA ALA A 11 -11.46 -1.37 -6.11
C ALA A 11 -10.47 -1.50 -7.29
N ASP A 12 -9.59 -2.51 -7.26
CA ASP A 12 -8.58 -2.75 -8.29
C ASP A 12 -7.56 -1.60 -8.47
N GLY A 13 -7.31 -0.83 -7.40
CA GLY A 13 -6.40 0.32 -7.42
C GLY A 13 -4.95 -0.04 -7.83
N TYR A 14 -4.56 -1.32 -7.75
CA TYR A 14 -3.27 -1.78 -8.26
C TYR A 14 -3.13 -1.58 -9.77
N HIS A 15 -4.22 -1.76 -10.53
CA HIS A 15 -4.23 -1.56 -11.98
C HIS A 15 -4.81 -0.19 -12.38
N LYS A 16 -5.70 0.37 -11.56
CA LYS A 16 -6.48 1.58 -11.87
C LYS A 16 -5.97 2.88 -11.26
N TYR A 17 -4.84 2.87 -10.55
CA TYR A 17 -4.32 4.07 -9.86
C TYR A 17 -4.23 5.33 -10.74
N LYS A 18 -3.99 5.22 -12.05
CA LYS A 18 -3.97 6.38 -12.96
C LYS A 18 -5.34 7.03 -13.12
N GLU A 19 -6.39 6.22 -13.20
CA GLU A 19 -7.78 6.68 -13.26
C GLU A 19 -8.16 7.35 -11.93
N ASP A 20 -7.79 6.72 -10.81
CA ASP A 20 -8.03 7.27 -9.47
C ASP A 20 -7.33 8.63 -9.29
N ILE A 21 -6.06 8.74 -9.68
CA ILE A 21 -5.28 10.00 -9.57
C ILE A 21 -5.86 11.09 -10.48
N LYS A 22 -6.29 10.74 -11.69
CA LYS A 22 -6.98 11.68 -12.58
C LYS A 22 -8.25 12.22 -11.92
N LEU A 23 -9.07 11.36 -11.31
CA LEU A 23 -10.27 11.78 -10.60
C LEU A 23 -9.96 12.66 -9.39
N ILE A 24 -8.91 12.36 -8.63
CA ILE A 24 -8.43 13.18 -7.51
C ILE A 24 -8.07 14.60 -8.01
N SER A 25 -7.36 14.70 -9.13
CA SER A 25 -7.03 15.99 -9.74
C SER A 25 -8.28 16.74 -10.23
N GLU A 26 -9.17 16.07 -10.97
CA GLU A 26 -10.39 16.68 -11.53
C GLU A 26 -11.38 17.17 -10.45
N THR A 27 -11.38 16.53 -9.28
CA THR A 27 -12.21 16.94 -8.14
C THR A 27 -11.61 18.08 -7.30
N GLY A 28 -10.37 18.51 -7.60
CA GLY A 28 -9.70 19.61 -6.91
C GLY A 28 -9.12 19.23 -5.55
N LEU A 29 -8.85 17.95 -5.29
CA LEU A 29 -8.19 17.51 -4.07
C LEU A 29 -6.70 17.86 -4.11
N GLU A 30 -6.23 18.58 -3.09
CA GLU A 30 -4.84 19.05 -3.00
C GLU A 30 -3.87 18.00 -2.46
N ALA A 31 -4.38 16.99 -1.75
CA ALA A 31 -3.57 15.96 -1.12
C ALA A 31 -4.21 14.58 -1.24
N TYR A 32 -3.36 13.56 -1.36
CA TYR A 32 -3.76 12.16 -1.33
C TYR A 32 -2.95 11.40 -0.28
N ARG A 33 -3.67 10.74 0.63
CA ARG A 33 -3.09 9.89 1.65
C ARG A 33 -3.33 8.42 1.29
N PHE A 34 -2.25 7.65 1.15
CA PHE A 34 -2.33 6.21 0.90
C PHE A 34 -1.35 5.44 1.78
N SER A 35 -1.51 4.11 1.86
CA SER A 35 -0.58 3.24 2.57
C SER A 35 0.34 2.46 1.62
N ILE A 36 1.56 2.20 2.07
CA ILE A 36 2.44 1.23 1.43
C ILE A 36 2.17 -0.12 2.08
N SER A 37 1.91 -1.13 1.25
CA SER A 37 1.67 -2.49 1.73
C SER A 37 3.01 -3.15 2.06
N TRP A 38 3.21 -3.48 3.33
CA TRP A 38 4.46 -4.07 3.80
C TRP A 38 4.72 -5.40 3.10
N SER A 39 3.74 -6.31 3.07
CA SER A 39 3.87 -7.63 2.43
C SER A 39 4.05 -7.53 0.90
N ARG A 40 3.60 -6.46 0.25
CA ARG A 40 3.88 -6.22 -1.17
C ARG A 40 5.34 -5.82 -1.40
N LEU A 41 5.85 -4.92 -0.55
CA LEU A 41 7.18 -4.34 -0.70
C LEU A 41 8.28 -5.29 -0.21
N ILE A 42 8.05 -5.98 0.92
CA ILE A 42 8.96 -6.94 1.53
C ILE A 42 8.15 -8.21 1.87
N PRO A 43 8.03 -9.17 0.93
CA PRO A 43 7.14 -10.34 1.08
C PRO A 43 7.43 -11.21 2.30
N ASN A 44 8.71 -11.35 2.65
CA ASN A 44 9.14 -12.13 3.82
C ASN A 44 9.09 -11.30 5.12
N GLY A 45 8.48 -10.11 5.08
CA GLY A 45 8.45 -9.12 6.17
C GLY A 45 9.79 -8.48 6.51
N ARG A 46 10.92 -9.14 6.24
CA ARG A 46 12.28 -8.61 6.34
C ARG A 46 13.12 -9.01 5.13
N GLY A 47 14.22 -8.29 4.92
CA GLY A 47 15.22 -8.63 3.91
C GLY A 47 14.90 -8.04 2.53
N ALA A 48 14.85 -8.90 1.51
CA ALA A 48 14.82 -8.47 0.12
C ALA A 48 13.51 -7.74 -0.25
N VAL A 49 13.66 -6.61 -0.94
CA VAL A 49 12.55 -5.85 -1.52
C VAL A 49 12.06 -6.54 -2.78
N ASN A 50 10.75 -6.59 -2.98
CA ASN A 50 10.11 -6.98 -4.23
C ASN A 50 10.18 -5.84 -5.25
N PRO A 51 10.95 -5.98 -6.36
CA PRO A 51 11.14 -4.89 -7.32
C PRO A 51 9.84 -4.43 -7.99
N LYS A 52 8.88 -5.35 -8.20
CA LYS A 52 7.57 -5.00 -8.78
C LYS A 52 6.72 -4.17 -7.81
N GLY A 53 6.78 -4.49 -6.52
CA GLY A 53 6.13 -3.71 -5.47
C GLY A 53 6.70 -2.29 -5.39
N LEU A 54 8.04 -2.17 -5.42
CA LEU A 54 8.72 -0.88 -5.44
C LEU A 54 8.34 -0.07 -6.68
N GLN A 55 8.36 -0.69 -7.86
CA GLN A 55 7.97 -0.03 -9.10
C GLN A 55 6.53 0.49 -9.07
N PHE A 56 5.60 -0.29 -8.50
CA PHE A 56 4.21 0.15 -8.36
C PHE A 56 4.09 1.43 -7.53
N TYR A 57 4.74 1.50 -6.36
CA TYR A 57 4.69 2.70 -5.53
C TYR A 57 5.40 3.90 -6.17
N ASN A 58 6.53 3.68 -6.84
CA ASN A 58 7.18 4.74 -7.62
C ASN A 58 6.24 5.29 -8.70
N ASN A 59 5.55 4.42 -9.45
CA ASN A 59 4.62 4.86 -10.49
C ASN A 59 3.46 5.70 -9.92
N ILE A 60 2.92 5.34 -8.75
CA ILE A 60 1.87 6.12 -8.08
C ILE A 60 2.40 7.49 -7.66
N ILE A 61 3.57 7.52 -7.01
CA ILE A 61 4.20 8.75 -6.53
C ILE A 61 4.52 9.67 -7.70
N ASP A 62 5.12 9.15 -8.76
CA ASP A 62 5.43 9.89 -9.98
C ASP A 62 4.18 10.47 -10.62
N GLU A 63 3.08 9.69 -10.65
CA GLU A 63 1.82 10.17 -11.20
C GLU A 63 1.19 11.27 -10.32
N LEU A 64 1.15 11.11 -9.00
CA LEU A 64 0.67 12.15 -8.07
C LEU A 64 1.49 13.45 -8.19
N VAL A 65 2.82 13.34 -8.32
CA VAL A 65 3.71 14.49 -8.51
C VAL A 65 3.40 15.22 -9.81
N LYS A 66 3.11 14.51 -10.92
CA LYS A 66 2.74 15.15 -12.19
C LYS A 66 1.47 16.00 -12.09
N HIS A 67 0.52 15.58 -11.24
CA HIS A 67 -0.73 16.31 -11.00
C HIS A 67 -0.62 17.35 -9.88
N GLY A 68 0.56 17.53 -9.29
CA GLY A 68 0.78 18.51 -8.21
C GLY A 68 0.09 18.16 -6.89
N ILE A 69 -0.26 16.88 -6.67
CA ILE A 69 -0.98 16.43 -5.48
C ILE A 69 0.00 16.15 -4.34
N GLN A 70 -0.24 16.72 -3.15
CA GLN A 70 0.57 16.49 -1.97
C GLN A 70 0.40 15.06 -1.45
N ILE A 71 1.53 14.39 -1.20
CA ILE A 71 1.54 12.98 -0.84
C ILE A 71 1.69 12.80 0.67
N HIS A 72 0.80 12.00 1.27
CA HIS A 72 0.92 11.57 2.66
C HIS A 72 0.95 10.05 2.74
N ILE A 73 2.01 9.48 3.30
CA ILE A 73 2.20 8.03 3.33
C ILE A 73 1.89 7.48 4.72
N THR A 74 1.09 6.42 4.76
CA THR A 74 0.91 5.59 5.96
C THR A 74 1.77 4.34 5.82
N LEU A 75 2.74 4.14 6.72
CA LEU A 75 3.70 3.02 6.61
C LEU A 75 3.11 1.67 7.01
N HIS A 76 2.06 1.67 7.84
CA HIS A 76 1.37 0.45 8.26
C HIS A 76 -0.11 0.75 8.44
N HIS A 77 -0.96 -0.05 7.79
CA HIS A 77 -2.40 0.09 7.81
C HIS A 77 -3.07 -1.28 8.01
N LEU A 78 -2.74 -1.91 9.14
CA LEU A 78 -3.24 -3.23 9.56
C LEU A 78 -2.88 -4.35 8.57
N ASP A 79 -1.69 -4.25 7.95
CA ASP A 79 -1.24 -5.09 6.85
C ASP A 79 0.08 -5.82 7.16
N LEU A 80 0.26 -6.21 8.43
CA LEU A 80 1.40 -7.00 8.87
C LEU A 80 1.59 -8.24 7.97
N PRO A 81 2.79 -8.49 7.42
CA PRO A 81 3.07 -9.70 6.66
C PRO A 81 2.83 -10.95 7.52
N GLN A 82 1.98 -11.86 7.03
CA GLN A 82 1.57 -13.07 7.76
C GLN A 82 2.76 -13.90 8.26
N ILE A 83 3.86 -13.95 7.50
CA ILE A 83 5.08 -14.65 7.91
C ILE A 83 5.65 -14.17 9.25
N LEU A 84 5.47 -12.90 9.61
CA LEU A 84 5.93 -12.33 10.88
C LEU A 84 5.01 -12.71 12.04
N GLU A 85 3.71 -12.84 11.76
CA GLU A 85 2.74 -13.40 12.69
C GLU A 85 3.07 -14.88 12.95
N ASP A 86 3.32 -15.65 11.89
CA ASP A 86 3.62 -17.09 11.98
C ASP A 86 4.96 -17.36 12.69
N GLU A 87 5.98 -16.54 12.46
CA GLU A 87 7.32 -16.77 13.00
C GLU A 87 7.43 -16.47 14.50
N TYR A 88 6.73 -15.45 14.99
CA TYR A 88 6.88 -15.04 16.39
C TYR A 88 5.66 -14.32 17.00
N GLY A 89 4.49 -14.34 16.37
CA GLY A 89 3.28 -13.67 16.88
C GLY A 89 3.24 -12.17 16.62
N GLY A 90 3.96 -11.70 15.60
CA GLY A 90 3.82 -10.33 15.09
C GLY A 90 4.01 -9.27 16.16
N TRP A 91 3.00 -8.43 16.37
CA TRP A 91 3.02 -7.31 17.31
C TRP A 91 3.07 -7.72 18.79
N LEU A 92 2.75 -8.99 19.12
CA LEU A 92 2.83 -9.49 20.50
C LEU A 92 4.27 -9.79 20.93
N SER A 93 5.22 -9.76 19.99
CA SER A 93 6.62 -10.07 20.24
C SER A 93 7.49 -8.82 20.21
N PRO A 94 8.46 -8.70 21.12
CA PRO A 94 9.44 -7.61 21.07
C PRO A 94 10.33 -7.68 19.83
N ARG A 95 10.38 -8.82 19.11
CA ARG A 95 11.17 -8.97 17.87
C ARG A 95 10.66 -8.08 16.73
N ILE A 96 9.44 -7.55 16.83
CA ILE A 96 8.88 -6.65 15.82
C ILE A 96 9.52 -5.26 15.87
N MET A 97 10.03 -4.85 17.04
CA MET A 97 10.71 -3.57 17.29
C MET A 97 12.21 -3.66 17.07
#